data_AF-A0AAV4TMY0-F1
#
_entry.id   AF-A0AAV4TMY0-F1
#
_cell.length_a   1.000
_cell.length_b   1.000
_cell.length_c   1.000
_cell.angle_alpha   90.00
_cell.angle_beta   90.00
_cell.angle_gamma   90.00
#
_symmetry.space_group_name_H-M   'P 1'
#
loop_
_entity.id
_entity.type
_entity.pdbx_description
1 polymer ?
#
loop_
_entity_poly.entity_id
_entity_poly.type
_entity_poly.pdbx_seq_one_letter_code
_entity_poly.pdbx_strand_id
1 'polypeptide(L)'
;MHSFFHFFVGSLISILLYVQNAPTMYYAYFLLPVLLWMLVCLQWDLIYSAKLHLERKKVFYKFIGISLLSFIAMELLREIMSIVLWAIAAWPFFSNLTNTHKRLCFSWCVTSVILSVFPMMPVVGKDTNYNIVILAGWLFIFAVGFCARRPETGLIYNNRIAKREPYRIAVLTAVQVILLCISTYTIQSTSRSIADKDGLPFLNQIVSWFILGISLMLPLFGSQSILTRLLNVMTALFAPYILLSIAHEGMFCLLLCIQMILWLMLEHQLSYNYSKLQDIYFVPSPTDPTKRKIITEISLGDFRRAYFFIFFILLAFFGTGNIASINSFNPTSVYCFLTVFNPFVMGVLMLIKILIPFLIVSCILRAINVCLKVSQEHCFF
;
A
#
# COMPACT_ATOMS: atom_id res chain seq x y z
N MET A 1 -20.26 25.79 11.04
CA MET A 1 -19.23 26.82 11.31
C MET A 1 -17.84 26.42 10.81
N HIS A 2 -17.31 25.24 11.15
CA HIS A 2 -15.94 24.84 10.77
C HIS A 2 -15.63 24.85 9.27
N SER A 3 -16.54 24.40 8.40
CA SER A 3 -16.31 24.39 6.95
C SER A 3 -16.21 25.80 6.34
N PHE A 4 -16.92 26.77 6.91
CA PHE A 4 -16.88 28.17 6.45
C PHE A 4 -15.54 28.83 6.77
N PHE A 5 -14.95 28.50 7.93
CA PHE A 5 -13.61 28.97 8.31
C PHE A 5 -12.53 28.49 7.34
N HIS A 6 -12.51 27.20 6.99
CA HIS A 6 -11.52 26.68 6.04
C HIS A 6 -11.71 27.21 4.62
N PHE A 7 -12.96 27.46 4.20
CA PHE A 7 -13.22 28.10 2.91
C PHE A 7 -12.70 29.54 2.87
N PHE A 8 -12.90 30.30 3.95
CA PHE A 8 -12.37 31.66 4.09
C PHE A 8 -10.83 31.69 4.11
N VAL A 9 -10.19 30.76 4.83
CA VAL A 9 -8.72 30.63 4.82
C VAL A 9 -8.22 30.29 3.41
N GLY A 10 -8.88 29.38 2.71
CA GLY A 10 -8.52 29.01 1.34
C GLY A 10 -8.68 30.16 0.34
N SER A 11 -9.74 30.95 0.45
CA SER A 11 -9.94 32.12 -0.43
C SER A 11 -8.91 33.21 -0.15
N LEU A 12 -8.58 33.46 1.13
CA LEU A 12 -7.57 34.45 1.52
C LEU A 12 -6.17 34.07 1.02
N ILE A 13 -5.78 32.79 1.14
CA ILE A 13 -4.54 32.26 0.57
C ILE A 13 -4.52 32.42 -0.95
N SER A 14 -5.61 32.11 -1.64
CA SER A 14 -5.70 32.24 -3.11
C SER A 14 -5.54 33.69 -3.56
N ILE A 15 -6.18 34.64 -2.85
CA ILE A 15 -6.07 36.07 -3.13
C ILE A 15 -4.64 36.56 -2.91
N LEU A 16 -3.98 36.11 -1.83
CA LEU A 16 -2.61 36.50 -1.51
C LEU A 16 -1.62 36.01 -2.57
N LEU A 17 -1.76 34.75 -3.02
CA LEU A 17 -0.95 34.18 -4.11
C LEU A 17 -1.20 34.86 -5.46
N TYR A 18 -2.43 35.33 -5.69
CA TYR A 18 -2.77 36.09 -6.89
C TYR A 18 -2.11 37.47 -6.88
N VAL A 19 -2.19 38.19 -5.76
CA VAL A 19 -1.52 39.49 -5.58
C VAL A 19 0.00 39.38 -5.72
N GLN A 20 0.60 38.27 -5.29
CA GLN A 20 2.03 38.01 -5.40
C GLN A 20 2.49 37.52 -6.79
N ASN A 21 1.58 37.34 -7.76
CA ASN A 21 1.87 36.75 -9.08
C ASN A 21 2.63 35.40 -8.96
N ALA A 22 2.27 34.60 -7.96
CA ALA A 22 2.95 33.35 -7.70
C ALA A 22 2.69 32.32 -8.82
N PRO A 23 3.68 31.49 -9.19
CA PRO A 23 3.49 30.35 -10.08
C PRO A 23 2.36 29.42 -9.61
N THR A 24 1.65 28.80 -10.56
CA THR A 24 0.50 27.91 -10.32
C THR A 24 0.78 26.76 -9.34
N MET A 25 2.03 26.30 -9.27
CA MET A 25 2.47 25.25 -8.34
C MET A 25 2.25 25.63 -6.86
N TYR A 26 2.38 26.91 -6.51
CA TYR A 26 2.20 27.37 -5.12
C TYR A 26 0.75 27.29 -4.66
N TYR A 27 -0.22 27.46 -5.58
CA TYR A 27 -1.63 27.30 -5.26
C TYR A 27 -1.94 25.87 -4.81
N ALA A 28 -1.43 24.88 -5.53
CA ALA A 28 -1.58 23.48 -5.15
C ALA A 28 -0.96 23.22 -3.77
N TYR A 29 0.24 23.75 -3.52
CA TYR A 29 0.96 23.55 -2.26
C TYR A 29 0.22 24.13 -1.04
N PHE A 30 -0.30 25.35 -1.13
CA PHE A 30 -0.95 26.02 0.01
C PHE A 30 -2.43 25.67 0.16
N LEU A 31 -3.16 25.34 -0.92
CA LEU A 31 -4.57 24.99 -0.83
C LEU A 31 -4.83 23.53 -0.44
N LEU A 32 -3.91 22.61 -0.79
CA LEU A 32 -4.07 21.19 -0.48
C LEU A 32 -4.23 20.94 1.04
N PRO A 33 -3.38 21.48 1.94
CA PRO A 33 -3.57 21.32 3.38
C PRO A 33 -4.91 21.85 3.88
N VAL A 34 -5.38 22.98 3.33
CA VAL A 34 -6.66 23.59 3.70
C VAL A 34 -7.82 22.69 3.32
N LEU A 35 -7.80 22.13 2.11
CA LEU A 35 -8.79 21.17 1.65
C LEU A 35 -8.80 19.89 2.51
N LEU A 36 -7.62 19.35 2.83
CA LEU A 36 -7.50 18.18 3.68
C LEU A 36 -8.06 18.43 5.09
N TRP A 37 -7.73 19.57 5.71
CA TRP A 37 -8.27 19.95 7.02
C TRP A 37 -9.78 20.20 6.98
N MET A 38 -10.31 20.73 5.88
CA MET A 38 -11.75 20.85 5.69
C MET A 38 -12.45 19.48 5.69
N LEU A 39 -11.87 18.48 5.00
CA LEU A 39 -12.38 17.11 4.99
C LEU A 39 -12.35 16.45 6.37
N VAL A 40 -11.29 16.68 7.15
CA VAL A 40 -11.19 16.21 8.54
C VAL A 40 -12.26 16.88 9.40
N CYS A 41 -12.46 18.19 9.25
CA CYS A 41 -13.47 18.94 9.98
C CYS A 41 -14.91 18.52 9.62
N LEU A 42 -15.15 18.05 8.41
CA LEU A 42 -16.46 17.50 8.04
C LEU A 42 -16.82 16.24 8.85
N GLN A 43 -15.84 15.59 9.48
CA GLN A 43 -16.02 14.41 10.32
C GLN A 43 -15.81 14.70 11.82
N TRP A 44 -16.01 15.95 12.27
CA TRP A 44 -15.80 16.36 13.66
C TRP A 44 -16.55 15.50 14.70
N ASP A 45 -17.76 15.04 14.38
CA ASP A 45 -18.55 14.19 15.28
C ASP A 45 -17.84 12.86 15.60
N LEU A 46 -17.11 12.29 14.62
CA LEU A 46 -16.30 11.07 14.82
C LEU A 46 -15.10 11.33 15.73
N ILE A 47 -14.45 12.49 15.58
CA ILE A 47 -13.31 12.88 16.41
C ILE A 47 -13.78 13.13 17.86
N TYR A 48 -14.92 13.80 18.02
CA TYR A 48 -15.49 14.09 19.33
C TYR A 48 -15.90 12.82 20.08
N SER A 49 -16.58 11.89 19.40
CA SER A 49 -16.94 10.58 19.96
C SER A 49 -15.70 9.72 20.27
N ALA A 50 -14.66 9.76 19.43
CA ALA A 50 -13.38 9.10 19.71
C ALA A 50 -12.72 9.63 20.99
N LYS A 51 -12.68 10.96 21.14
CA LYS A 51 -12.13 11.62 22.32
C LYS A 51 -12.86 11.19 23.60
N LEU A 52 -14.19 11.28 23.61
CA LEU A 52 -15.01 10.89 24.75
C LEU A 52 -14.80 9.42 25.15
N HIS A 53 -14.74 8.49 24.17
CA HIS A 53 -14.54 7.07 24.46
C HIS A 53 -13.17 6.79 25.08
N LEU A 54 -12.13 7.47 24.61
CA LEU A 54 -10.76 7.22 25.03
C LEU A 54 -10.40 7.96 26.34
N GLU A 55 -11.02 9.12 26.60
CA GLU A 55 -11.01 9.79 27.91
C GLU A 55 -11.69 8.92 28.97
N ARG A 56 -12.82 8.28 28.63
CA ARG A 56 -13.51 7.33 29.54
C ARG A 56 -12.62 6.17 29.98
N LYS A 57 -11.69 5.72 29.12
CA LYS A 57 -10.73 4.66 29.45
C LYS A 57 -9.41 5.17 30.08
N LYS A 58 -9.21 6.49 30.25
CA LYS A 58 -7.94 7.12 30.67
C LYS A 58 -6.71 6.74 29.82
N VAL A 59 -6.91 6.21 28.61
CA VAL A 59 -5.83 5.78 27.71
C VAL A 59 -5.57 6.82 26.60
N PHE A 60 -6.45 7.81 26.39
CA PHE A 60 -6.35 8.76 25.28
C PHE A 60 -5.01 9.47 25.17
N TYR A 61 -4.64 10.18 26.23
CA TYR A 61 -3.41 10.98 26.26
C TYR A 61 -2.15 10.11 26.23
N LYS A 62 -2.20 8.89 26.80
CA LYS A 62 -1.09 7.94 26.71
C LYS A 62 -0.92 7.40 25.30
N PHE A 63 -2.00 7.01 24.63
CA PHE A 63 -1.97 6.51 23.26
C PHE A 63 -1.52 7.59 22.27
N ILE A 64 -2.07 8.80 22.39
CA ILE A 64 -1.67 9.94 21.56
C ILE A 64 -0.22 10.33 21.82
N GLY A 65 0.20 10.39 23.09
CA GLY A 65 1.58 10.70 23.46
C GLY A 65 2.56 9.67 22.89
N ILE A 66 2.27 8.37 23.02
CA ILE A 66 3.11 7.30 22.46
C ILE A 66 3.10 7.32 20.94
N SER A 67 1.95 7.55 20.30
CA SER A 67 1.84 7.63 18.85
C SER A 67 2.62 8.83 18.29
N LEU A 68 2.46 10.02 18.86
CA LEU A 68 3.21 11.22 18.49
C LEU A 68 4.72 11.07 18.76
N LEU A 69 5.10 10.52 19.91
CA LEU A 69 6.50 10.26 20.22
C LEU A 69 7.09 9.25 19.22
N SER A 70 6.35 8.19 18.90
CA SER A 70 6.78 7.21 17.89
C SER A 70 6.87 7.82 16.51
N PHE A 71 5.99 8.77 16.16
CA PHE A 71 6.00 9.49 14.90
C PHE A 71 7.27 10.34 14.76
N ILE A 72 7.54 11.17 15.76
CA ILE A 72 8.74 12.01 15.80
C ILE A 72 10.00 11.14 15.81
N ALA A 73 10.00 10.05 16.60
CA ALA A 73 11.13 9.14 16.69
C ALA A 73 11.39 8.38 15.38
N MET A 74 10.34 8.01 14.64
CA MET A 74 10.44 7.36 13.33
C MET A 74 10.99 8.31 12.25
N GLU A 75 10.70 9.61 12.33
CA GLU A 75 11.31 10.61 11.44
C GLU A 75 12.80 10.84 11.75
N LEU A 76 13.19 10.73 13.02
CA LEU A 76 14.56 10.98 13.47
C LEU A 76 15.48 9.76 13.29
N LEU A 77 14.99 8.55 13.54
CA LEU A 77 15.78 7.31 13.54
C LEU A 77 15.03 6.18 12.83
N ARG A 78 15.48 5.87 11.61
CA ARG A 78 14.94 4.77 10.78
C ARG A 78 15.00 3.42 11.50
N GLU A 79 15.99 3.22 12.35
CA GLU A 79 16.19 2.00 13.15
C GLU A 79 15.03 1.70 14.11
N ILE A 80 14.32 2.74 14.57
CA ILE A 80 13.17 2.58 15.47
C ILE A 80 12.02 1.84 14.77
N MET A 81 11.90 1.95 13.44
CA MET A 81 10.90 1.22 12.67
C MET A 81 11.06 -0.30 12.79
N SER A 82 12.29 -0.81 12.92
CA SER A 82 12.54 -2.23 13.11
C SER A 82 12.08 -2.71 14.48
N ILE A 83 12.29 -1.91 15.52
CA ILE A 83 11.81 -2.21 16.88
C ILE A 83 10.28 -2.24 16.91
N VAL A 84 9.63 -1.27 16.26
CA VAL A 84 8.17 -1.24 16.14
C VAL A 84 7.67 -2.44 15.31
N LEU A 85 8.38 -2.85 14.26
CA LEU A 85 8.05 -4.07 13.51
C LEU A 85 8.13 -5.33 14.37
N TRP A 86 9.09 -5.44 15.30
CA TRP A 86 9.16 -6.55 16.24
C TRP A 86 7.98 -6.54 17.22
N ALA A 87 7.57 -5.37 17.71
CA ALA A 87 6.37 -5.25 18.54
C ALA A 87 5.10 -5.66 17.77
N ILE A 88 4.97 -5.24 16.50
CA ILE A 88 3.87 -5.63 15.61
C ILE A 88 3.94 -7.14 15.27
N ALA A 89 5.14 -7.71 15.11
CA ALA A 89 5.33 -9.13 14.91
C ALA A 89 4.80 -9.95 16.10
N ALA A 90 4.99 -9.44 17.33
CA ALA A 90 4.53 -10.10 18.54
C ALA A 90 3.01 -10.02 18.77
N TRP A 91 2.31 -9.11 18.08
CA TRP A 91 0.88 -8.84 18.32
C TRP A 91 -0.03 -10.09 18.26
N PRO A 92 0.08 -11.00 17.26
CA PRO A 92 -0.79 -12.18 17.20
C PRO A 92 -0.69 -13.07 18.44
N PHE A 93 0.46 -13.10 19.13
CA PHE A 93 0.64 -13.91 20.36
C PHE A 93 -0.21 -13.43 21.53
N PHE A 94 -0.57 -12.15 21.56
CA PHE A 94 -1.47 -11.59 22.57
C PHE A 94 -2.96 -11.75 22.24
N SER A 95 -3.27 -12.41 21.12
CA SER A 95 -4.64 -12.61 20.65
C SER A 95 -5.00 -14.09 20.60
N ASN A 96 -6.31 -14.39 20.59
CA ASN A 96 -6.82 -15.77 20.49
C ASN A 96 -6.48 -16.48 19.17
N LEU A 97 -5.88 -15.78 18.19
CA LEU A 97 -5.47 -16.30 16.89
C LEU A 97 -4.41 -17.39 16.97
N THR A 98 -3.57 -17.40 18.00
CA THR A 98 -2.50 -18.41 18.15
C THR A 98 -3.03 -19.82 18.35
N ASN A 99 -4.22 -19.96 18.92
CA ASN A 99 -4.81 -21.27 19.17
C ASN A 99 -5.52 -21.81 17.92
N THR A 100 -6.15 -20.94 17.13
CA THR A 100 -6.95 -21.32 15.96
C THR A 100 -6.15 -21.35 14.65
N HIS A 101 -5.28 -20.36 14.41
CA HIS A 101 -4.60 -20.14 13.13
C HIS A 101 -3.08 -19.96 13.28
N LYS A 102 -2.41 -20.98 13.84
CA LYS A 102 -0.95 -21.01 14.06
C LYS A 102 -0.12 -20.68 12.82
N ARG A 103 -0.47 -21.25 11.66
CA ARG A 103 0.26 -21.04 10.40
C ARG A 103 0.24 -19.57 9.96
N LEU A 104 -0.91 -18.91 10.08
CA LEU A 104 -1.06 -17.51 9.68
C LEU A 104 -0.29 -16.58 10.62
N CYS A 105 -0.37 -16.83 11.93
CA CYS A 105 0.41 -16.10 12.94
C CYS A 105 1.91 -16.27 12.71
N PHE A 106 2.36 -17.50 12.45
CA PHE A 106 3.77 -17.77 12.17
C PHE A 106 4.25 -17.04 10.90
N SER A 107 3.48 -17.13 9.81
CA SER A 107 3.80 -16.41 8.57
C SER A 107 3.91 -14.90 8.80
N TRP A 108 2.96 -14.30 9.54
CA TRP A 108 3.01 -12.88 9.91
C TRP A 108 4.26 -12.52 10.71
N CYS A 109 4.62 -13.34 11.71
CA CYS A 109 5.80 -13.08 12.52
C CYS A 109 7.06 -13.12 11.68
N VAL A 110 7.22 -14.17 10.86
CA VAL A 110 8.37 -14.35 9.98
C VAL A 110 8.49 -13.19 8.98
N THR A 111 7.40 -12.83 8.29
CA THR A 111 7.44 -11.73 7.32
C THR A 111 7.70 -10.38 7.98
N SER A 112 7.16 -10.13 9.18
CA SER A 112 7.41 -8.90 9.95
C SER A 112 8.88 -8.80 10.37
N VAL A 113 9.48 -9.90 10.83
CA VAL A 113 10.89 -9.96 11.22
C VAL A 113 11.80 -9.76 10.00
N ILE A 114 11.52 -10.39 8.87
CA ILE A 114 12.29 -10.17 7.64
C ILE A 114 12.16 -8.71 7.19
N LEU A 115 10.96 -8.12 7.25
CA LEU A 115 10.72 -6.74 6.88
C LEU A 115 11.47 -5.75 7.79
N SER A 116 11.73 -6.12 9.05
CA SER A 116 12.50 -5.31 10.02
C SER A 116 13.98 -5.16 9.67
N VAL A 117 14.51 -5.98 8.76
CA VAL A 117 15.90 -5.86 8.30
C VAL A 117 16.08 -4.65 7.38
N PHE A 118 15.04 -4.27 6.61
CA PHE A 118 15.15 -3.22 5.60
C PHE A 118 15.43 -1.82 6.17
N PRO A 119 14.77 -1.37 7.26
CA PRO A 119 15.12 -0.11 7.89
C PRO A 119 16.57 -0.05 8.42
N MET A 120 17.15 -1.19 8.79
CA MET A 120 18.55 -1.31 9.26
C MET A 120 19.57 -1.32 8.13
N MET A 121 19.15 -1.68 6.91
CA MET A 121 20.06 -1.69 5.76
C MET A 121 20.45 -0.27 5.34
N PRO A 122 21.67 -0.09 4.80
CA PRO A 122 22.13 1.21 4.33
C PRO A 122 21.16 1.79 3.31
N VAL A 123 21.09 3.12 3.28
CA VAL A 123 20.22 3.86 2.36
C VAL A 123 20.50 3.40 0.92
N VAL A 124 19.43 3.07 0.19
CA VAL A 124 19.53 2.63 -1.21
C VAL A 124 20.11 3.75 -2.05
N GLY A 125 21.01 3.42 -2.97
CA GLY A 125 21.59 4.38 -3.91
C GLY A 125 23.11 4.41 -3.93
N LYS A 126 23.76 3.86 -2.89
CA LYS A 126 25.22 3.74 -2.84
C LYS A 126 25.74 2.59 -3.73
N ASP A 127 25.11 1.42 -3.64
CA ASP A 127 25.47 0.23 -4.41
C ASP A 127 24.26 -0.30 -5.20
N THR A 128 24.47 -0.53 -6.50
CA THR A 128 23.43 -1.09 -7.39
C THR A 128 23.54 -2.61 -7.42
N ASN A 129 22.45 -3.32 -7.10
CA ASN A 129 22.42 -4.78 -7.16
C ASN A 129 21.13 -5.26 -7.83
N TYR A 130 21.18 -5.30 -9.17
CA TYR A 130 20.07 -5.72 -10.00
C TYR A 130 19.70 -7.20 -9.82
N ASN A 131 20.63 -8.06 -9.38
CA ASN A 131 20.33 -9.49 -9.16
C ASN A 131 19.25 -9.68 -8.07
N ILE A 132 19.26 -8.85 -7.03
CA ILE A 132 18.24 -8.89 -5.97
C ILE A 132 16.89 -8.42 -6.51
N VAL A 133 16.87 -7.42 -7.40
CA VAL A 133 15.64 -6.93 -8.05
C VAL A 133 15.05 -8.00 -8.96
N ILE A 134 15.87 -8.66 -9.77
CA ILE A 134 15.46 -9.75 -10.65
C ILE A 134 14.90 -10.91 -9.82
N LEU A 135 15.57 -11.27 -8.72
CA LEU A 135 15.10 -12.29 -7.78
C LEU A 135 13.73 -11.91 -7.19
N ALA A 136 13.53 -10.66 -6.77
CA ALA A 136 12.25 -10.17 -6.27
C ALA A 136 11.15 -10.31 -7.33
N GLY A 137 11.47 -9.99 -8.59
CA GLY A 137 10.59 -10.19 -9.74
C GLY A 137 10.10 -11.63 -9.88
N TRP A 138 11.04 -12.59 -9.94
CA TRP A 138 10.72 -14.01 -10.05
C TRP A 138 9.94 -14.55 -8.85
N LEU A 139 10.32 -14.16 -7.64
CA LEU A 139 9.60 -14.55 -6.42
C LEU A 139 8.17 -14.01 -6.41
N PHE A 140 7.95 -12.78 -6.90
CA PHE A 140 6.60 -12.23 -7.02
C PHE A 140 5.77 -12.99 -8.05
N ILE A 141 6.34 -13.31 -9.22
CA ILE A 141 5.67 -14.13 -10.24
C ILE A 141 5.25 -15.48 -9.64
N PHE A 142 6.15 -16.14 -8.90
CA PHE A 142 5.85 -17.40 -8.22
C PHE A 142 4.75 -17.25 -7.17
N ALA A 143 4.80 -16.18 -6.36
CA ALA A 143 3.77 -15.90 -5.36
C ALA A 143 2.39 -15.68 -6.01
N VAL A 144 2.32 -14.96 -7.13
CA VAL A 144 1.08 -14.73 -7.87
C VAL A 144 0.56 -16.05 -8.47
N GLY A 145 1.42 -16.86 -9.08
CA GLY A 145 1.04 -18.18 -9.60
C GLY A 145 0.52 -19.12 -8.50
N PHE A 146 1.16 -19.09 -7.32
CA PHE A 146 0.70 -19.83 -6.15
C PHE A 146 -0.67 -19.36 -5.67
N CYS A 147 -0.87 -18.05 -5.55
CA CYS A 147 -2.16 -17.45 -5.18
C CYS A 147 -3.26 -17.72 -6.21
N ALA A 148 -2.95 -17.67 -7.51
CA ALA A 148 -3.89 -17.96 -8.58
C ALA A 148 -4.33 -19.43 -8.61
N ARG A 149 -3.46 -20.35 -8.18
CA ARG A 149 -3.79 -21.79 -8.05
C ARG A 149 -4.63 -22.10 -6.81
N ARG A 150 -4.66 -21.22 -5.81
CA ARG A 150 -5.50 -21.45 -4.62
C ARG A 150 -6.97 -21.46 -5.05
N PRO A 151 -7.77 -22.45 -4.59
CA PRO A 151 -9.19 -22.50 -4.89
C PRO A 151 -9.94 -21.25 -4.40
N GLU A 152 -9.37 -20.57 -3.40
CA GLU A 152 -9.92 -19.37 -2.77
C GLU A 152 -9.98 -18.15 -3.70
N THR A 153 -9.10 -18.08 -4.71
CA THR A 153 -9.13 -16.98 -5.70
C THR A 153 -10.07 -17.30 -6.86
N GLY A 154 -10.46 -18.56 -7.08
CA GLY A 154 -11.39 -18.96 -8.13
C GLY A 154 -10.90 -18.69 -9.57
N LEU A 155 -9.61 -18.38 -9.75
CA LEU A 155 -9.01 -18.02 -11.04
C LEU A 155 -8.75 -19.24 -11.94
N ILE A 156 -8.28 -20.35 -11.34
CA ILE A 156 -8.04 -21.62 -12.05
C ILE A 156 -9.21 -22.57 -11.80
N TYR A 157 -9.77 -23.10 -12.88
CA TYR A 157 -10.84 -24.09 -12.83
C TYR A 157 -10.35 -25.35 -12.09
N ASN A 158 -11.03 -25.68 -10.99
CA ASN A 158 -10.80 -26.91 -10.25
C ASN A 158 -12.12 -27.67 -10.22
N ASN A 159 -12.13 -28.95 -10.64
CA ASN A 159 -13.33 -29.79 -10.75
C ASN A 159 -14.15 -29.90 -9.45
N ARG A 160 -13.61 -29.47 -8.31
CA ARG A 160 -14.28 -29.53 -7.00
C ARG A 160 -15.07 -28.27 -6.64
N ILE A 161 -14.94 -27.15 -7.36
CA ILE A 161 -15.58 -25.87 -7.01
C ILE A 161 -15.99 -25.12 -8.29
N ALA A 162 -17.22 -24.62 -8.33
CA ALA A 162 -17.76 -23.87 -9.46
C ALA A 162 -16.87 -22.67 -9.85
N LYS A 163 -16.85 -22.33 -11.15
CA LYS A 163 -16.15 -21.17 -11.71
C LYS A 163 -16.74 -19.89 -11.10
N ARG A 164 -15.99 -19.23 -10.21
CA ARG A 164 -16.45 -18.04 -9.48
C ARG A 164 -16.19 -16.75 -10.22
N GLU A 165 -15.04 -16.63 -10.86
CA GLU A 165 -14.66 -15.43 -11.60
C GLU A 165 -14.88 -15.62 -13.11
N PRO A 166 -15.36 -14.60 -13.83
CA PRO A 166 -15.44 -14.64 -15.29
C PRO A 166 -14.06 -14.85 -15.92
N TYR A 167 -14.04 -15.56 -17.06
CA TYR A 167 -12.81 -15.88 -17.81
C TYR A 167 -11.95 -14.65 -18.11
N ARG A 168 -12.59 -13.48 -18.31
CA ARG A 168 -11.89 -12.20 -18.56
C ARG A 168 -10.90 -11.84 -17.46
N ILE A 169 -11.19 -12.16 -16.20
CA ILE A 169 -10.33 -11.83 -15.06
C ILE A 169 -9.13 -12.76 -15.00
N ALA A 170 -9.30 -14.04 -15.33
CA ALA A 170 -8.18 -14.96 -15.49
C ALA A 170 -7.23 -14.50 -16.61
N VAL A 171 -7.78 -14.09 -17.76
CA VAL A 171 -6.98 -13.50 -18.85
C VAL A 171 -6.26 -12.23 -18.40
N LEU A 172 -6.93 -11.34 -17.66
CA LEU A 172 -6.31 -10.14 -17.11
C LEU A 172 -5.12 -10.47 -16.20
N THR A 173 -5.27 -11.44 -15.29
CA THR A 173 -4.17 -11.87 -14.41
C THR A 173 -3.00 -12.46 -15.20
N ALA A 174 -3.27 -13.23 -16.26
CA ALA A 174 -2.25 -13.78 -17.13
C ALA A 174 -1.49 -12.67 -17.87
N VAL A 175 -2.19 -11.67 -18.41
CA VAL A 175 -1.58 -10.49 -19.03
C VAL A 175 -0.68 -9.74 -18.04
N GLN A 176 -1.15 -9.53 -16.80
CA GLN A 176 -0.35 -8.88 -15.75
C GLN A 176 0.92 -9.65 -15.40
N VAL A 177 0.85 -10.99 -15.32
CA VAL A 177 2.03 -11.84 -15.09
C VAL A 177 2.99 -11.75 -16.28
N ILE A 178 2.50 -11.76 -17.51
CA ILE A 178 3.35 -11.58 -18.70
C ILE A 178 4.05 -10.22 -18.67
N LEU A 179 3.35 -9.13 -18.34
CA LEU A 179 3.95 -7.80 -18.22
C LEU A 179 5.03 -7.76 -17.13
N LEU A 180 4.84 -8.47 -16.01
CA LEU A 180 5.85 -8.59 -14.96
C LEU A 180 7.07 -9.42 -15.41
N CYS A 181 6.87 -10.49 -16.19
CA CYS A 181 7.96 -11.24 -16.82
C CYS A 181 8.76 -10.34 -17.79
N ILE A 182 8.06 -9.54 -18.60
CA ILE A 182 8.72 -8.60 -19.51
C ILE A 182 9.46 -7.52 -18.71
N SER A 183 8.88 -6.98 -17.64
CA SER A 183 9.53 -5.92 -16.84
C SER A 183 10.78 -6.41 -16.11
N THR A 184 10.77 -7.65 -15.63
CA THR A 184 11.94 -8.29 -15.00
C THR A 184 13.03 -8.62 -16.01
N TYR A 185 12.66 -9.01 -17.22
CA TYR A 185 13.60 -9.19 -18.33
C TYR A 185 14.19 -7.85 -18.81
N THR A 186 13.38 -6.81 -18.95
CA THR A 186 13.86 -5.51 -19.43
C THR A 186 14.85 -4.91 -18.46
N ILE A 187 14.63 -4.98 -17.13
CA ILE A 187 15.63 -4.49 -16.17
C ILE A 187 16.95 -5.28 -16.22
N GLN A 188 16.88 -6.59 -16.46
CA GLN A 188 18.08 -7.41 -16.66
C GLN A 188 18.82 -7.03 -17.94
N SER A 189 18.09 -6.78 -19.03
CA SER A 189 18.67 -6.38 -20.31
C SER A 189 19.25 -4.96 -20.25
N THR A 190 18.56 -3.99 -19.64
CA THR A 190 19.05 -2.61 -19.50
C THR A 190 20.27 -2.55 -18.60
N SER A 191 20.26 -3.25 -17.46
CA SER A 191 21.42 -3.28 -16.55
C SER A 191 22.67 -3.86 -17.22
N ARG A 192 22.53 -4.93 -18.02
CA ARG A 192 23.64 -5.50 -18.80
C ARG A 192 24.17 -4.51 -19.86
N SER A 193 23.29 -3.94 -20.67
CA SER A 193 23.67 -2.99 -21.71
C SER A 193 24.35 -1.73 -21.16
N ILE A 194 23.93 -1.26 -19.99
CA ILE A 194 24.57 -0.14 -19.28
C ILE A 194 25.93 -0.54 -18.73
N ALA A 195 26.08 -1.77 -18.20
CA ALA A 195 27.36 -2.30 -17.74
C ALA A 195 28.37 -2.45 -18.90
N ASP A 196 27.88 -2.87 -20.07
CA ASP A 196 28.66 -3.03 -21.31
C ASP A 196 28.94 -1.69 -22.03
N LYS A 197 28.40 -0.57 -21.52
CA LYS A 197 28.51 0.80 -22.07
C LYS A 197 27.85 1.01 -23.43
N ASP A 198 26.96 0.12 -23.84
CA ASP A 198 26.17 0.24 -25.08
C ASP A 198 25.02 1.26 -24.97
N GLY A 199 24.79 1.80 -23.77
CA GLY A 199 23.75 2.79 -23.50
C GLY A 199 22.40 2.15 -23.19
N LEU A 200 21.31 2.89 -23.44
CA LEU A 200 19.95 2.39 -23.24
C LEU A 200 19.39 1.86 -24.57
N PRO A 201 19.09 0.56 -24.69
CA PRO A 201 18.46 0.04 -25.90
C PRO A 201 17.09 0.68 -26.15
N PHE A 202 16.88 1.19 -27.36
CA PHE A 202 15.65 1.87 -27.75
C PHE A 202 14.39 1.01 -27.55
N LEU A 203 14.48 -0.30 -27.84
CA LEU A 203 13.37 -1.23 -27.60
C LEU A 203 13.01 -1.34 -26.12
N ASN A 204 14.01 -1.43 -25.24
CA ASN A 204 13.77 -1.51 -23.78
C ASN A 204 13.14 -0.23 -23.25
N GLN A 205 13.52 0.93 -23.82
CA GLN A 205 12.92 2.21 -23.48
C GLN A 205 11.43 2.25 -23.83
N ILE A 206 11.05 1.88 -25.06
CA ILE A 206 9.64 1.82 -25.49
C ILE A 206 8.85 0.87 -24.61
N VAL A 207 9.38 -0.33 -24.37
CA VAL A 207 8.71 -1.36 -23.56
C VAL A 207 8.50 -0.87 -22.12
N SER A 208 9.48 -0.18 -21.52
CA SER A 208 9.36 0.35 -20.15
C SER A 208 8.25 1.40 -20.04
N TRP A 209 8.17 2.34 -20.98
CA TRP A 209 7.09 3.33 -21.03
C TRP A 209 5.72 2.69 -21.24
N PHE A 210 5.64 1.70 -22.13
CA PHE A 210 4.41 0.95 -22.39
C PHE A 210 3.93 0.19 -21.15
N ILE A 211 4.84 -0.51 -20.45
CA ILE A 211 4.55 -1.20 -19.19
C ILE A 211 4.04 -0.21 -18.16
N LEU A 212 4.70 0.94 -17.97
CA LEU A 212 4.28 1.94 -17.00
C LEU A 212 2.87 2.46 -17.28
N GLY A 213 2.55 2.79 -18.53
CA GLY A 213 1.20 3.25 -18.91
C GLY A 213 0.12 2.18 -18.70
N ILE A 214 0.33 0.98 -19.25
CA ILE A 214 -0.69 -0.07 -19.21
C ILE A 214 -0.87 -0.61 -17.79
N SER A 215 0.22 -0.84 -17.06
CA SER A 215 0.15 -1.41 -15.72
C SER A 215 -0.69 -0.55 -14.77
N LEU A 216 -0.62 0.78 -14.85
CA LEU A 216 -1.46 1.67 -14.05
C LEU A 216 -2.94 1.64 -14.43
N MET A 217 -3.28 1.26 -15.66
CA MET A 217 -4.66 1.18 -16.15
C MET A 217 -5.33 -0.17 -15.88
N LEU A 218 -4.56 -1.28 -15.85
CA LEU A 218 -5.10 -2.64 -15.68
C LEU A 218 -5.95 -2.86 -14.41
N PRO A 219 -5.63 -2.26 -13.24
CA PRO A 219 -6.46 -2.40 -12.04
C PRO A 219 -7.91 -1.94 -12.19
N LEU A 220 -8.20 -1.04 -13.14
CA LEU A 220 -9.55 -0.52 -13.39
C LEU A 220 -10.49 -1.59 -13.96
N PHE A 221 -9.93 -2.59 -14.65
CA PHE A 221 -10.67 -3.73 -15.22
C PHE A 221 -10.65 -4.96 -14.31
N GLY A 222 -10.15 -4.83 -13.08
CA GLY A 222 -10.02 -5.91 -12.11
C GLY A 222 -11.36 -6.43 -11.58
N SER A 223 -11.30 -7.53 -10.84
CA SER A 223 -12.49 -8.13 -10.22
C SER A 223 -13.14 -7.21 -9.16
N GLN A 224 -14.35 -7.59 -8.77
CA GLN A 224 -15.04 -7.04 -7.62
C GLN A 224 -14.78 -7.84 -6.34
N SER A 225 -14.31 -9.10 -6.41
CA SER A 225 -14.00 -9.87 -5.22
C SER A 225 -12.72 -9.35 -4.55
N ILE A 226 -12.71 -9.29 -3.21
CA ILE A 226 -11.65 -8.61 -2.47
C ILE A 226 -10.27 -9.19 -2.79
N LEU A 227 -10.12 -10.51 -2.68
CA LEU A 227 -8.83 -11.18 -2.81
C LEU A 227 -8.25 -11.07 -4.22
N THR A 228 -9.06 -11.33 -5.25
CA THR A 228 -8.59 -11.28 -6.64
C THR A 228 -8.36 -9.84 -7.10
N ARG A 229 -9.18 -8.88 -6.67
CA ARG A 229 -8.93 -7.47 -6.96
C ARG A 229 -7.64 -6.98 -6.35
N LEU A 230 -7.38 -7.32 -5.09
CA LEU A 230 -6.12 -6.98 -4.43
C LEU A 230 -4.94 -7.62 -5.17
N LEU A 231 -5.02 -8.91 -5.50
CA LEU A 231 -3.98 -9.58 -6.29
C LEU A 231 -3.69 -8.83 -7.60
N ASN A 232 -4.74 -8.46 -8.35
CA ASN A 232 -4.63 -7.75 -9.62
C ASN A 232 -4.08 -6.33 -9.48
N VAL A 233 -4.36 -5.65 -8.37
CA VAL A 233 -3.80 -4.33 -8.06
C VAL A 233 -2.32 -4.48 -7.72
N MET A 234 -1.96 -5.42 -6.85
CA MET A 234 -0.56 -5.64 -6.45
C MET A 234 0.30 -6.04 -7.65
N THR A 235 -0.16 -6.98 -8.49
CA THR A 235 0.57 -7.44 -9.69
C THR A 235 0.82 -6.31 -10.69
N ALA A 236 -0.23 -5.53 -10.94
CA ALA A 236 -0.16 -4.39 -11.83
C ALA A 236 0.83 -3.34 -11.34
N LEU A 237 0.77 -2.95 -10.06
CA LEU A 237 1.66 -1.93 -9.51
C LEU A 237 3.10 -2.42 -9.33
N PHE A 238 3.32 -3.73 -9.15
CA PHE A 238 4.66 -4.29 -8.96
C PHE A 238 5.49 -4.27 -10.25
N ALA A 239 4.87 -4.43 -11.42
CA ALA A 239 5.56 -4.38 -12.72
C ALA A 239 6.35 -3.07 -12.96
N PRO A 240 5.75 -1.86 -12.85
CA PRO A 240 6.48 -0.60 -12.97
C PRO A 240 7.38 -0.33 -11.75
N TYR A 241 7.06 -0.84 -10.56
CA TYR A 241 7.93 -0.72 -9.39
C TYR A 241 9.28 -1.41 -9.58
N ILE A 242 9.29 -2.60 -10.19
CA ILE A 242 10.51 -3.33 -10.53
C ILE A 242 11.38 -2.53 -11.51
N LEU A 243 10.79 -1.93 -12.55
CA LEU A 243 11.53 -1.09 -13.51
C LEU A 243 12.23 0.11 -12.85
N LEU A 244 11.66 0.60 -11.75
CA LEU A 244 12.14 1.74 -10.98
C LEU A 244 13.05 1.35 -9.80
N SER A 245 13.33 0.06 -9.60
CA SER A 245 14.10 -0.47 -8.47
C SER A 245 15.55 -0.76 -8.87
N ILE A 246 16.53 -0.42 -8.04
CA ILE A 246 17.96 -0.63 -8.35
C ILE A 246 18.63 -1.68 -7.46
N ALA A 247 18.08 -1.91 -6.26
CA ALA A 247 18.68 -2.76 -5.23
C ALA A 247 17.62 -3.50 -4.41
N HIS A 248 17.77 -3.56 -3.09
CA HIS A 248 16.88 -4.30 -2.19
C HIS A 248 15.44 -3.75 -2.08
N GLU A 249 15.13 -2.62 -2.71
CA GLU A 249 13.78 -2.03 -2.78
C GLU A 249 12.74 -3.00 -3.37
N GLY A 250 13.12 -3.77 -4.41
CA GLY A 250 12.24 -4.76 -5.02
C GLY A 250 11.78 -5.83 -4.01
N MET A 251 12.71 -6.33 -3.20
CA MET A 251 12.42 -7.30 -2.14
C MET A 251 11.59 -6.70 -1.01
N PHE A 252 11.87 -5.45 -0.64
CA PHE A 252 11.07 -4.72 0.35
C PHE A 252 9.60 -4.64 -0.08
N CYS A 253 9.33 -4.22 -1.31
CA CYS A 253 7.97 -4.09 -1.83
C CYS A 253 7.25 -5.45 -1.93
N LEU A 254 7.96 -6.51 -2.34
CA LEU A 254 7.42 -7.87 -2.33
C LEU A 254 6.99 -8.30 -0.93
N LEU A 255 7.84 -8.12 0.07
CA LEU A 255 7.55 -8.49 1.45
C LEU A 255 6.44 -7.61 2.05
N LEU A 256 6.41 -6.33 1.69
CA LEU A 256 5.32 -5.42 2.05
C LEU A 256 3.97 -5.94 1.51
N CYS A 257 3.90 -6.33 0.24
CA CYS A 257 2.69 -6.93 -0.35
C CYS A 257 2.22 -8.18 0.42
N ILE A 258 3.15 -9.08 0.76
CA ILE A 258 2.83 -10.29 1.53
C ILE A 258 2.33 -9.91 2.94
N GLN A 259 3.05 -9.01 3.63
CA GLN A 259 2.67 -8.52 4.95
C GLN A 259 1.27 -7.91 4.94
N MET A 260 0.94 -7.13 3.91
CA MET A 260 -0.38 -6.50 3.81
C MET A 260 -1.50 -7.53 3.60
N ILE A 261 -1.29 -8.56 2.79
CA ILE A 261 -2.27 -9.65 2.61
C ILE A 261 -2.45 -10.41 3.93
N LEU A 262 -1.36 -10.71 4.63
CA LEU A 262 -1.41 -11.36 5.95
C LEU A 262 -2.15 -10.50 6.98
N TRP A 263 -1.98 -9.18 6.94
CA TRP A 263 -2.73 -8.26 7.79
C TRP A 263 -4.24 -8.40 7.56
N LEU A 264 -4.69 -8.34 6.30
CA LEU A 264 -6.10 -8.54 5.93
C LEU A 264 -6.64 -9.88 6.43
N MET A 265 -5.88 -10.95 6.23
CA MET A 265 -6.29 -12.30 6.67
C MET A 265 -6.42 -12.39 8.19
N LEU A 266 -5.48 -11.82 8.95
CA LEU A 266 -5.54 -11.82 10.42
C LEU A 266 -6.75 -11.02 10.95
N GLU A 267 -7.01 -9.84 10.37
CA GLU A 267 -8.18 -9.03 10.74
C GLU A 267 -9.49 -9.75 10.45
N HIS A 268 -9.57 -10.44 9.32
CA HIS A 268 -10.75 -11.22 8.95
C HIS A 268 -11.04 -12.33 9.97
N GLN A 269 -10.02 -13.08 10.38
CA GLN A 269 -10.16 -14.15 11.37
C GLN A 269 -10.53 -13.62 12.77
N LEU A 270 -10.03 -12.43 13.14
CA LEU A 270 -10.39 -11.78 14.40
C LEU A 270 -11.82 -11.25 14.42
N SER A 271 -12.40 -10.99 13.25
CA SER A 271 -13.78 -10.50 13.15
C SER A 271 -14.82 -11.59 13.41
N TYR A 272 -14.42 -12.83 13.72
CA TYR A 272 -15.31 -13.99 13.90
C TYR A 272 -16.34 -14.14 12.77
N ASN A 273 -15.92 -13.83 11.54
CA ASN A 273 -16.78 -13.94 10.37
C ASN A 273 -16.97 -15.38 9.95
N TYR A 274 -18.23 -15.79 9.83
CA TYR A 274 -18.59 -17.08 9.22
C TYR A 274 -18.46 -17.06 7.69
N SER A 275 -18.49 -15.87 7.07
CA SER A 275 -18.28 -15.71 5.63
C SER A 275 -16.81 -15.87 5.28
N LYS A 276 -16.51 -16.62 4.21
CA LYS A 276 -15.13 -16.75 3.73
C LYS A 276 -14.73 -15.46 3.02
N LEU A 277 -13.48 -15.01 3.20
CA LEU A 277 -12.94 -13.78 2.57
C LEU A 277 -13.19 -13.68 1.06
N GLN A 278 -13.17 -14.84 0.38
CA GLN A 278 -13.45 -15.01 -1.06
C GLN A 278 -14.88 -14.65 -1.49
N ASP A 279 -15.85 -14.65 -0.57
CA ASP A 279 -17.26 -14.37 -0.85
C ASP A 279 -17.62 -12.88 -0.61
N ILE A 280 -16.61 -12.06 -0.28
CA ILE A 280 -16.78 -10.64 -0.01
C ILE A 280 -16.41 -9.83 -1.26
N TYR A 281 -17.34 -8.98 -1.68
CA TYR A 281 -17.20 -8.11 -2.84
C TYR A 281 -17.11 -6.64 -2.41
N PHE A 282 -16.43 -5.82 -3.22
CA PHE A 282 -16.35 -4.37 -3.01
C PHE A 282 -17.65 -3.62 -3.35
N VAL A 283 -18.66 -4.31 -3.89
CA VAL A 283 -19.98 -3.74 -4.19
C VAL A 283 -20.82 -3.76 -2.92
N PRO A 284 -21.48 -2.64 -2.55
CA PRO A 284 -22.41 -2.65 -1.43
C PRO A 284 -23.54 -3.63 -1.73
N SER A 285 -23.77 -4.58 -0.81
CA SER A 285 -25.02 -5.34 -0.80
C SER A 285 -26.18 -4.35 -0.75
N PRO A 286 -27.30 -4.55 -1.47
CA PRO A 286 -28.45 -3.68 -1.36
C PRO A 286 -28.91 -3.69 0.10
N THR A 287 -28.56 -2.62 0.83
CA THR A 287 -28.95 -2.45 2.22
C THR A 287 -30.42 -2.08 2.28
N ASP A 288 -31.21 -2.83 3.05
CA ASP A 288 -32.53 -2.38 3.49
C ASP A 288 -32.40 -1.00 4.12
N PRO A 289 -33.22 -0.01 3.71
CA PRO A 289 -33.18 1.36 4.23
C PRO A 289 -33.51 1.45 5.74
N THR A 290 -33.93 0.34 6.36
CA THR A 290 -34.25 0.22 7.79
C THR A 290 -33.04 -0.12 8.66
N LYS A 291 -31.92 -0.59 8.10
CA LYS A 291 -30.66 -0.78 8.85
C LYS A 291 -30.00 0.58 9.05
N ARG A 292 -30.47 1.30 10.07
CA ARG A 292 -29.88 2.55 10.60
C ARG A 292 -28.35 2.44 10.61
N LYS A 293 -27.66 3.54 10.27
CA LYS A 293 -26.26 3.78 10.62
C LYS A 293 -26.09 3.48 12.11
N ILE A 294 -25.69 2.27 12.45
CA ILE A 294 -25.21 1.96 13.79
C ILE A 294 -23.93 2.78 13.89
N ILE A 295 -24.00 3.86 14.66
CA ILE A 295 -22.80 4.56 15.12
C ILE A 295 -22.13 3.55 16.03
N THR A 296 -21.25 2.74 15.44
CA THR A 296 -20.50 1.73 16.15
C THR A 296 -19.63 2.45 17.17
N GLU A 297 -19.72 2.02 18.43
CA GLU A 297 -18.77 2.48 19.44
C GLU A 297 -17.36 2.17 18.96
N ILE A 298 -16.48 3.17 18.99
CA ILE A 298 -15.11 3.05 18.51
C ILE A 298 -14.40 2.00 19.37
N SER A 299 -13.99 0.89 18.74
CA SER A 299 -13.35 -0.22 19.44
C SER A 299 -11.84 -0.02 19.55
N LEU A 300 -11.19 -0.71 20.50
CA LEU A 300 -9.72 -0.76 20.57
C LEU A 300 -9.10 -1.38 19.29
N GLY A 301 -9.86 -2.22 18.58
CA GLY A 301 -9.45 -2.79 17.30
C GLY A 301 -9.27 -1.73 16.22
N ASP A 302 -10.11 -0.70 16.21
CA ASP A 302 -10.06 0.37 15.21
C ASP A 302 -8.84 1.27 15.42
N PHE A 303 -8.48 1.56 16.68
CA PHE A 303 -7.23 2.25 17.00
C PHE A 303 -5.99 1.47 16.58
N ARG A 304 -5.97 0.15 16.80
CA ARG A 304 -4.85 -0.70 16.37
C ARG A 304 -4.71 -0.70 14.84
N ARG A 305 -5.82 -0.80 14.10
CA ARG A 305 -5.81 -0.75 12.63
C ARG A 305 -5.33 0.59 12.11
N ALA A 306 -5.77 1.70 12.72
CA ALA A 306 -5.29 3.03 12.38
C ALA A 306 -3.79 3.18 12.65
N TYR A 307 -3.30 2.67 13.79
CA TYR A 307 -1.87 2.66 14.11
C TYR A 307 -1.07 1.83 13.09
N PHE A 308 -1.52 0.61 12.77
CA PHE A 308 -0.87 -0.24 11.76
C PHE A 308 -0.86 0.45 10.39
N PHE A 309 -1.95 1.09 9.99
CA PHE A 309 -2.01 1.83 8.74
C PHE A 309 -0.97 2.96 8.68
N ILE A 310 -0.95 3.83 9.69
CA ILE A 310 0.02 4.94 9.77
C ILE A 310 1.44 4.37 9.77
N PHE A 311 1.69 3.34 10.57
CA PHE A 311 2.98 2.69 10.63
C PHE A 311 3.42 2.13 9.27
N PHE A 312 2.56 1.41 8.56
CA PHE A 312 2.90 0.85 7.26
C PHE A 312 3.06 1.89 6.15
N ILE A 313 2.35 3.02 6.22
CA ILE A 313 2.60 4.17 5.34
C ILE A 313 3.98 4.77 5.61
N LEU A 314 4.33 4.98 6.88
CA LEU A 314 5.65 5.47 7.24
C LEU A 314 6.74 4.47 6.84
N LEU A 315 6.54 3.19 7.08
CA LEU A 315 7.46 2.14 6.66
C LEU A 315 7.60 2.10 5.14
N ALA A 316 6.52 2.26 4.39
CA ALA A 316 6.56 2.33 2.93
C ALA A 316 7.38 3.54 2.42
N PHE A 317 7.37 4.64 3.16
CA PHE A 317 8.11 5.87 2.83
C PHE A 317 9.58 5.79 3.24
N PHE A 318 9.86 5.49 4.51
CA PHE A 318 11.21 5.53 5.08
C PHE A 318 11.93 4.18 5.03
N GLY A 319 11.21 3.08 4.81
CA GLY A 319 11.72 1.71 4.95
C GLY A 319 12.86 1.34 4.02
N THR A 320 13.03 2.04 2.89
CA THR A 320 14.17 1.89 1.97
C THR A 320 15.14 3.09 1.98
N GLY A 321 14.88 4.11 2.81
CA GLY A 321 15.78 5.23 3.11
C GLY A 321 16.00 6.24 1.98
N ASN A 322 15.67 5.88 0.74
CA ASN A 322 15.98 6.67 -0.46
C ASN A 322 14.99 7.82 -0.72
N ILE A 323 13.83 7.78 -0.05
CA ILE A 323 12.63 8.53 -0.44
C ILE A 323 12.46 9.86 0.33
N ALA A 324 13.10 10.00 1.49
CA ALA A 324 12.92 11.16 2.37
C ALA A 324 13.50 12.47 1.77
N SER A 325 14.49 12.38 0.89
CA SER A 325 14.99 13.53 0.15
C SER A 325 15.00 13.24 -1.35
N ILE A 326 14.24 14.01 -2.12
CA ILE A 326 14.20 13.84 -3.59
C ILE A 326 15.61 14.03 -4.21
N ASN A 327 16.46 14.81 -3.54
CA ASN A 327 17.82 15.09 -3.96
C ASN A 327 18.82 13.94 -3.70
N SER A 328 18.48 12.96 -2.83
CA SER A 328 19.33 11.79 -2.60
C SER A 328 19.06 10.64 -3.57
N PHE A 329 18.02 10.75 -4.41
CA PHE A 329 17.69 9.68 -5.33
C PHE A 329 18.77 9.48 -6.39
N ASN A 330 19.20 8.23 -6.52
CA ASN A 330 20.14 7.85 -7.56
C ASN A 330 19.42 7.88 -8.93
N PRO A 331 19.87 8.68 -9.91
CA PRO A 331 19.23 8.75 -11.24
C PRO A 331 19.26 7.40 -11.98
N THR A 332 20.04 6.43 -11.54
CA THR A 332 20.05 5.08 -12.13
C THR A 332 18.72 4.35 -11.99
N SER A 333 17.82 4.75 -11.09
CA SER A 333 16.49 4.12 -10.94
C SER A 333 15.57 4.37 -12.12
N VAL A 334 15.82 5.43 -12.88
CA VAL A 334 14.98 5.80 -14.03
C VAL A 334 15.62 5.40 -15.37
N TYR A 335 16.78 4.73 -15.35
CA TYR A 335 17.52 4.38 -16.57
C TYR A 335 16.78 3.40 -17.49
N CYS A 336 15.81 2.63 -16.98
CA CYS A 336 14.91 1.86 -17.85
C CYS A 336 14.06 2.75 -18.77
N PHE A 337 13.84 4.02 -18.41
CA PHE A 337 12.98 4.97 -19.13
C PHE A 337 13.75 6.03 -19.89
N LEU A 338 14.83 6.56 -19.30
CA LEU A 338 15.63 7.62 -19.88
C LEU A 338 16.98 7.73 -19.19
N THR A 339 18.03 8.01 -19.97
CA THR A 339 19.39 8.23 -19.50
C THR A 339 19.78 9.72 -19.50
N VAL A 340 19.14 10.52 -20.36
CA VAL A 340 19.35 11.97 -20.44
C VAL A 340 18.64 12.66 -19.28
N PHE A 341 19.34 13.52 -18.55
CA PHE A 341 18.79 14.24 -17.41
C PHE A 341 17.57 15.09 -17.82
N ASN A 342 16.41 14.78 -17.24
CA ASN A 342 15.19 15.57 -17.38
C ASN A 342 14.51 15.67 -16.00
N PRO A 343 14.69 16.77 -15.26
CA PRO A 343 14.31 16.84 -13.85
C PRO A 343 12.82 16.63 -13.63
N PHE A 344 11.98 17.07 -14.56
CA PHE A 344 10.52 16.93 -14.44
C PHE A 344 10.08 15.49 -14.66
N VAL A 345 10.53 14.85 -15.74
CA VAL A 345 10.14 13.46 -16.05
C VAL A 345 10.71 12.50 -15.01
N MET A 346 11.98 12.70 -14.62
CA MET A 346 12.61 11.95 -13.54
C MET A 346 11.84 12.13 -12.23
N GLY A 347 11.49 13.37 -11.86
CA GLY A 347 10.70 13.67 -10.67
C GLY A 347 9.34 12.95 -10.67
N VAL A 348 8.62 12.95 -11.79
CA VAL A 348 7.33 12.24 -11.92
C VAL A 348 7.50 10.72 -11.75
N LEU A 349 8.51 10.11 -12.38
CA LEU A 349 8.79 8.68 -12.22
C LEU A 349 9.12 8.32 -10.76
N MET A 350 9.86 9.18 -10.06
CA MET A 350 10.16 8.99 -8.65
C MET A 350 8.93 9.15 -7.76
N LEU A 351 8.04 10.11 -8.06
CA LEU A 351 6.76 10.23 -7.37
C LEU A 351 5.89 8.99 -7.56
N ILE A 352 5.83 8.42 -8.77
CA ILE A 352 5.12 7.16 -9.04
C ILE A 352 5.73 6.02 -8.20
N LYS A 353 7.06 5.91 -8.14
CA LYS A 353 7.76 4.90 -7.33
C LYS A 353 7.34 4.97 -5.85
N ILE A 354 7.23 6.17 -5.29
CA ILE A 354 6.84 6.41 -3.89
C ILE A 354 5.35 6.09 -3.68
N LEU A 355 4.50 6.44 -4.64
CA LEU A 355 3.05 6.29 -4.54
C LEU A 355 2.61 4.82 -4.56
N ILE A 356 3.34 3.94 -5.27
CA ILE A 356 2.97 2.53 -5.42
C ILE A 356 2.79 1.82 -4.06
N PRO A 357 3.79 1.78 -3.14
CA PRO A 357 3.62 1.23 -1.80
C PRO A 357 2.47 1.85 -1.00
N PHE A 358 2.23 3.16 -1.14
CA PHE A 358 1.14 3.84 -0.44
C PHE A 358 -0.24 3.39 -0.91
N LEU A 359 -0.40 3.20 -2.23
CA LEU A 359 -1.62 2.66 -2.83
C LEU A 359 -1.88 1.23 -2.35
N ILE A 360 -0.84 0.40 -2.29
CA ILE A 360 -0.90 -0.98 -1.80
C ILE A 360 -1.46 -1.02 -0.36
N VAL A 361 -0.87 -0.25 0.55
CA VAL A 361 -1.30 -0.19 1.96
C VAL A 361 -2.73 0.36 2.08
N SER A 362 -3.06 1.39 1.29
CA SER A 362 -4.39 2.03 1.29
C SER A 362 -5.49 1.10 0.77
N CYS A 363 -5.22 0.34 -0.30
CA CYS A 363 -6.14 -0.66 -0.84
C CYS A 363 -6.45 -1.76 0.19
N ILE A 364 -5.46 -2.15 0.98
CA ILE A 364 -5.60 -3.18 2.01
C ILE A 364 -6.41 -2.67 3.20
N LEU A 365 -6.15 -1.45 3.67
CA LEU A 365 -7.01 -0.83 4.69
C LEU A 365 -8.47 -0.75 4.22
N ARG A 366 -8.70 -0.37 2.95
CA ARG A 366 -10.05 -0.37 2.38
C ARG A 366 -10.68 -1.76 2.37
N ALA A 367 -9.92 -2.79 2.01
CA ALA A 367 -10.39 -4.18 2.04
C ALA A 367 -10.75 -4.65 3.46
N ILE A 368 -9.91 -4.30 4.45
CA ILE A 368 -10.17 -4.58 5.87
C ILE A 368 -11.48 -3.93 6.30
N ASN A 369 -11.67 -2.65 6.00
CA ASN A 369 -12.89 -1.92 6.36
C ASN A 369 -14.16 -2.52 5.73
N VAL A 370 -14.10 -2.97 4.47
CA VAL A 370 -15.24 -3.65 3.82
C VAL A 370 -15.50 -5.00 4.49
N CYS A 371 -14.46 -5.77 4.77
CA CYS A 371 -14.57 -7.08 5.42
C CYS A 371 -15.22 -7.00 6.82
N LEU A 372 -14.89 -5.96 7.58
CA LEU A 372 -15.42 -5.74 8.92
C LEU A 372 -16.85 -5.21 8.93
N LYS A 373 -17.24 -4.39 7.95
CA LYS A 373 -18.64 -3.93 7.83
C LYS A 373 -19.58 -5.09 7.58
N VAL A 374 -19.21 -6.01 6.70
CA VAL A 374 -20.00 -7.23 6.43
C VAL A 374 -20.15 -8.09 7.68
N SER A 375 -19.12 -8.13 8.55
CA SER A 375 -19.18 -8.84 9.84
C SER A 375 -20.29 -8.35 10.74
N GLN A 376 -20.38 -7.02 10.88
CA GLN A 376 -21.33 -6.39 11.79
C GLN A 376 -22.77 -6.64 11.35
N GLU A 377 -23.04 -6.78 10.04
CA GLU A 377 -24.38 -7.04 9.52
C GLU A 377 -24.92 -8.44 9.88
N HIS A 378 -24.04 -9.41 10.13
CA HIS A 378 -24.42 -10.81 10.38
C HIS A 378 -24.50 -11.15 11.88
N CYS A 379 -23.92 -10.33 12.76
CA CYS A 379 -23.98 -10.53 14.22
C CYS A 379 -25.34 -10.15 14.84
N PHE A 380 -26.28 -9.60 14.07
CA PHE A 380 -27.60 -9.15 14.54
C PHE A 380 -28.77 -9.96 13.96
N PHE A 381 -28.53 -11.22 13.58
CA PHE A 381 -29.60 -12.18 13.23
C PHE A 381 -29.73 -13.28 14.27
#